data_AF-A0A1C3RFY1-F1
#
_entry.id   AF-A0A1C3RFY1-F1
#
_cell.length_a   1.000
_cell.length_b   1.000
_cell.length_c   1.000
_cell.angle_alpha   90.00
_cell.angle_beta   90.00
_cell.angle_gamma   90.00
#
_symmetry.space_group_name_H-M   'P 1'
#
loop_
_entity.id
_entity.type
_entity.pdbx_description
1 polymer ?
#
loop_
_entity_poly.entity_id
_entity_poly.type
_entity_poly.pdbx_seq_one_letter_code
_entity_poly.pdbx_strand_id
1 'polypeptide(L)'
;MARLNGLWKRGNIWHYRVRVPSDLVNSINRISINKSLKTKSYRTAISKCRVMAFEFEDWFNQVRSGAAQPEYRPEKVLHKTITHGAQTKLHQNTDSETLKSVIREVVLEVVGDSIQPKQKPSITIKELFERYMADPAANRTPKTIQSYQTVYNGLKELLGENKQIGTLCRDECRMVLEIIRFVPANAKKKFPKKTWKQISEIAKRRGMKPMAPLTINQ
;
A
#
# COMPACT_ATOMS: atom_id res chain seq x y z
N MET A 1 9.58 1.45 -18.98
CA MET A 1 8.68 0.27 -18.97
C MET A 1 7.77 0.36 -17.76
N ALA A 2 6.45 0.35 -17.95
CA ALA A 2 5.48 0.34 -16.86
C ALA A 2 5.70 -0.88 -15.96
N ARG A 3 5.79 -0.68 -14.64
CA ARG A 3 5.85 -1.79 -13.68
C ARG A 3 4.45 -2.39 -13.59
N LEU A 4 4.33 -3.72 -13.73
CA LEU A 4 3.05 -4.38 -13.52
C LEU A 4 2.58 -4.18 -12.09
N ASN A 5 1.31 -3.77 -11.94
CA ASN A 5 0.70 -3.52 -10.65
C ASN A 5 0.73 -4.78 -9.77
N GLY A 6 1.08 -4.61 -8.49
CA GLY A 6 1.16 -5.72 -7.53
C GLY A 6 2.47 -6.50 -7.54
N LEU A 7 3.35 -6.32 -8.54
CA LEU A 7 4.64 -6.98 -8.59
C LEU A 7 5.70 -6.22 -7.80
N TRP A 8 6.35 -6.88 -6.84
CA TRP A 8 7.42 -6.28 -6.03
C TRP A 8 8.52 -7.30 -5.71
N LYS A 9 9.72 -6.83 -5.39
CA LYS A 9 10.89 -7.69 -5.13
C LYS A 9 11.18 -7.73 -3.63
N ARG A 10 11.34 -8.93 -3.07
CA ARG A 10 11.81 -9.15 -1.69
C ARG A 10 13.12 -9.94 -1.76
N GLY A 11 14.22 -9.33 -1.33
CA GLY A 11 15.56 -9.90 -1.54
C GLY A 11 15.81 -10.13 -3.03
N ASN A 12 16.06 -11.38 -3.43
CA ASN A 12 16.28 -11.77 -4.82
C ASN A 12 15.05 -12.33 -5.54
N ILE A 13 13.91 -12.48 -4.87
CA ILE A 13 12.75 -13.16 -5.43
C ILE A 13 11.62 -12.15 -5.69
N TRP A 14 10.94 -12.31 -6.82
CA TRP A 14 9.75 -11.54 -7.16
C TRP A 14 8.51 -12.09 -6.47
N HIS A 15 7.67 -11.20 -5.97
CA HIS A 15 6.40 -11.48 -5.29
C HIS A 15 5.27 -10.71 -5.98
N TYR A 16 4.10 -11.32 -6.03
CA TYR A 16 2.86 -10.70 -6.49
C TYR A 16 1.93 -10.43 -5.29
N ARG A 17 1.35 -9.24 -5.24
CA ARG A 17 0.38 -8.81 -4.24
C ARG A 17 -0.92 -8.43 -4.94
N VAL A 18 -2.03 -9.00 -4.49
CA VAL A 18 -3.38 -8.64 -4.92
C VAL A 18 -4.20 -8.18 -3.72
N ARG A 19 -5.12 -7.24 -3.92
CA ARG A 19 -6.09 -6.87 -2.89
C ARG A 19 -7.23 -7.86 -2.88
N VAL A 20 -7.75 -8.15 -1.69
CA VAL A 20 -8.96 -8.94 -1.55
C VAL A 20 -10.16 -8.02 -1.90
N PRO A 21 -11.10 -8.47 -2.75
CA PRO A 21 -12.34 -7.76 -3.01
C PRO A 21 -13.11 -7.44 -1.72
N SER A 22 -13.71 -6.26 -1.61
CA SER A 22 -14.31 -5.76 -0.36
C SER A 22 -15.42 -6.67 0.20
N ASP A 23 -16.18 -7.29 -0.70
CA ASP A 23 -17.19 -8.31 -0.41
C ASP A 23 -16.61 -9.55 0.29
N LEU A 24 -15.34 -9.87 0.01
CA LEU A 24 -14.65 -11.06 0.53
C LEU A 24 -13.71 -10.75 1.70
N VAL A 25 -13.51 -9.49 2.08
CA VAL A 25 -12.60 -9.14 3.18
C VAL A 25 -13.05 -9.75 4.51
N ASN A 26 -14.35 -9.77 4.76
CA ASN A 26 -14.91 -10.33 6.00
C ASN A 26 -14.81 -11.86 6.04
N SER A 27 -15.03 -12.53 4.90
CA SER A 27 -14.95 -14.00 4.83
C SER A 27 -13.51 -14.50 4.89
N ILE A 28 -12.60 -13.86 4.16
CA ILE A 28 -11.17 -14.23 4.09
C ILE A 28 -10.38 -13.69 5.29
N ASN A 29 -10.93 -12.71 6.03
CA ASN A 29 -10.29 -12.00 7.13
C ASN A 29 -8.91 -11.41 6.78
N ARG A 30 -8.73 -11.00 5.52
CA ARG A 30 -7.49 -10.38 5.00
C ARG A 30 -7.83 -9.32 3.97
N ILE A 31 -7.02 -8.26 3.95
CA ILE A 31 -7.19 -7.12 3.02
C ILE A 31 -6.35 -7.30 1.75
N SER A 32 -5.26 -8.08 1.82
CA SER A 32 -4.39 -8.35 0.69
C SER A 32 -3.70 -9.70 0.84
N ILE A 33 -3.40 -10.33 -0.30
CA ILE A 33 -2.71 -11.61 -0.37
C ILE A 33 -1.41 -11.43 -1.13
N ASN A 34 -0.33 -12.02 -0.60
CA ASN A 34 1.00 -11.97 -1.18
C ASN A 34 1.44 -13.38 -1.59
N LYS A 35 2.00 -13.53 -2.79
CA LYS A 35 2.58 -14.79 -3.27
C LYS A 35 3.98 -14.61 -3.83
N SER A 36 4.89 -15.51 -3.47
CA SER A 36 6.20 -15.62 -4.10
C SER A 36 6.08 -16.24 -5.49
N LEU A 37 6.65 -15.59 -6.51
CA LEU A 37 6.74 -16.12 -7.88
C LEU A 37 7.95 -17.06 -8.06
N LYS A 38 8.76 -17.24 -7.00
CA LYS A 38 9.93 -18.14 -6.98
C LYS A 38 10.85 -17.93 -8.19
N THR A 39 11.09 -16.68 -8.57
CA THR A 39 12.00 -16.34 -9.67
C THR A 39 12.76 -15.06 -9.35
N LYS A 40 14.02 -15.02 -9.79
CA LYS A 40 14.88 -13.83 -9.73
C LYS A 40 14.76 -12.97 -11.00
N SER A 41 14.31 -13.57 -12.11
CA SER A 41 14.18 -12.91 -13.41
C SER A 41 12.88 -12.12 -13.53
N TYR A 42 12.99 -10.84 -13.90
CA TYR A 42 11.82 -9.97 -14.07
C TYR A 42 10.91 -10.41 -15.22
N ARG A 43 11.47 -10.84 -16.37
CA ARG A 43 10.68 -11.33 -17.51
C ARG A 43 9.85 -12.56 -17.16
N THR A 44 10.46 -13.49 -16.41
CA THR A 44 9.76 -14.66 -15.89
C THR A 44 8.71 -14.27 -14.84
N ALA A 45 9.01 -13.26 -14.00
CA ALA A 45 8.07 -12.75 -13.01
C ALA A 45 6.82 -12.14 -13.66
N ILE A 46 6.95 -11.40 -14.77
CA ILE A 46 5.82 -10.89 -15.56
C ILE A 46 4.90 -12.05 -15.99
N SER A 47 5.48 -13.10 -16.56
CA SER A 47 4.70 -14.24 -17.07
C SER A 47 3.98 -14.98 -15.94
N LYS A 48 4.69 -15.26 -14.84
CA LYS A 48 4.10 -15.90 -13.65
C LYS A 48 3.06 -15.02 -12.96
N CYS A 49 3.22 -13.70 -13.00
CA CYS A 49 2.26 -12.75 -12.42
C CYS A 49 0.89 -12.86 -13.10
N ARG A 50 0.85 -13.05 -14.42
CA ARG A 50 -0.42 -13.19 -15.16
C ARG A 50 -1.16 -14.46 -14.78
N VAL A 51 -0.42 -15.57 -14.69
CA VAL A 51 -0.98 -16.86 -14.24
C VAL A 51 -1.51 -16.75 -12.82
N MET A 52 -0.71 -16.19 -11.90
CA MET A 52 -1.14 -15.99 -10.50
C MET A 52 -2.33 -15.03 -10.37
N ALA A 53 -2.44 -14.01 -11.23
CA ALA A 53 -3.58 -13.11 -11.22
C ALA A 53 -4.88 -13.84 -11.56
N PHE A 54 -4.84 -14.69 -12.59
CA PHE A 54 -5.95 -15.57 -12.95
C PHE A 54 -6.31 -16.54 -11.82
N GLU A 55 -5.32 -17.20 -11.20
CA GLU A 55 -5.55 -18.11 -10.08
C GLU A 55 -6.23 -17.42 -8.89
N PHE A 56 -5.84 -16.17 -8.59
CA PHE A 56 -6.51 -15.41 -7.53
C PHE A 56 -7.94 -15.03 -7.89
N GLU A 57 -8.19 -14.64 -9.14
CA GLU A 57 -9.52 -14.27 -9.62
C GLU A 57 -10.48 -15.46 -9.62
N ASP A 58 -10.01 -16.62 -10.09
CA ASP A 58 -10.75 -17.87 -10.03
C ASP A 58 -11.05 -18.28 -8.58
N TRP A 59 -10.05 -18.23 -7.70
CA TRP A 59 -10.26 -18.51 -6.28
C TRP A 59 -11.25 -17.54 -5.63
N PHE A 60 -11.18 -16.23 -5.91
CA PHE A 60 -12.16 -15.28 -5.41
C PHE A 60 -13.58 -15.62 -5.89
N ASN A 61 -13.74 -16.04 -7.14
CA ASN A 61 -15.03 -16.45 -7.68
C ASN A 61 -15.55 -17.73 -7.00
N GLN A 62 -14.68 -18.70 -6.70
CA GLN A 62 -15.05 -19.89 -5.95
C GLN A 62 -15.47 -19.58 -4.51
N VAL A 63 -14.81 -18.62 -3.85
CA VAL A 63 -15.22 -18.15 -2.51
C VAL A 63 -16.57 -17.43 -2.59
N ARG A 64 -16.81 -16.62 -3.64
CA ARG A 64 -18.12 -15.98 -3.86
C ARG A 64 -19.24 -16.99 -4.07
N SER A 65 -18.98 -18.05 -4.83
CA SER A 65 -19.97 -19.10 -5.07
C SER A 65 -20.13 -20.07 -3.90
N GLY A 66 -19.39 -19.89 -2.80
CA GLY A 66 -19.36 -20.80 -1.65
C GLY A 66 -18.72 -22.16 -1.94
N ALA A 67 -18.09 -22.33 -3.11
CA ALA A 67 -17.48 -23.57 -3.56
C ALA A 67 -16.08 -23.81 -2.96
N ALA A 68 -15.42 -22.75 -2.46
CA ALA A 68 -14.12 -22.83 -1.81
C ALA A 68 -14.17 -22.27 -0.39
N GLN A 69 -13.38 -22.88 0.49
CA GLN A 69 -13.15 -22.35 1.83
C GLN A 69 -12.38 -21.01 1.74
N PRO A 70 -12.66 -20.06 2.63
CA PRO A 70 -12.04 -18.71 2.63
C PRO A 70 -10.55 -18.72 2.96
N GLU A 71 -9.97 -19.88 3.28
CA GLU A 71 -8.53 -20.06 3.38
C GLU A 71 -7.92 -20.29 1.99
N TYR A 72 -7.04 -19.37 1.58
CA TYR A 72 -6.23 -19.58 0.37
C TYR A 72 -5.18 -20.68 0.62
N ARG A 73 -5.55 -21.93 0.31
CA ARG A 73 -4.59 -23.04 0.23
C ARG A 73 -4.15 -23.17 -1.22
N PRO A 74 -2.86 -22.98 -1.53
CA PRO A 74 -2.37 -23.20 -2.88
C PRO A 74 -2.43 -24.69 -3.16
N GLU A 75 -3.52 -25.17 -3.75
CA GLU A 75 -3.48 -26.46 -4.41
C GLU A 75 -2.49 -26.35 -5.56
N LYS A 76 -1.65 -27.37 -5.73
CA LYS A 76 -0.92 -27.53 -6.98
C LYS A 76 -1.99 -27.83 -8.02
N VAL A 77 -2.58 -26.79 -8.61
CA VAL A 77 -3.41 -26.95 -9.78
C VAL A 77 -2.45 -27.35 -10.89
N LEU A 78 -2.25 -28.66 -10.99
CA LEU A 78 -1.77 -29.32 -12.18
C LEU A 78 -2.60 -28.73 -13.31
N HIS A 79 -1.95 -28.23 -14.35
CA HIS A 79 -2.58 -27.69 -15.54
C HIS A 79 -3.68 -28.65 -15.97
N LYS A 80 -4.95 -28.34 -15.65
CA LYS A 80 -6.07 -29.05 -16.25
C LYS A 80 -6.09 -28.51 -17.66
N THR A 81 -5.37 -29.21 -18.53
CA THR A 81 -5.36 -28.96 -19.97
C THR A 81 -6.80 -28.72 -20.36
N ILE A 82 -7.09 -27.55 -20.93
CA ILE A 82 -8.37 -27.25 -21.54
C ILE A 82 -8.52 -28.25 -22.68
N THR A 83 -9.13 -29.39 -22.34
CA THR A 83 -9.76 -30.29 -23.28
C THR A 83 -11.21 -30.09 -22.96
N HIS A 84 -11.90 -29.36 -23.82
CA HIS A 84 -13.28 -29.59 -24.28
C HIS A 84 -13.62 -28.38 -25.13
N GLY A 85 -13.80 -28.65 -26.42
CA GLY A 85 -14.22 -27.66 -27.40
C GLY A 85 -15.58 -27.10 -27.03
N ALA A 86 -15.68 -25.78 -27.06
CA ALA A 86 -16.94 -25.08 -27.27
C ALA A 86 -16.58 -23.84 -28.08
N GLN A 87 -16.78 -23.94 -29.40
CA GLN A 87 -16.82 -22.77 -30.26
C GLN A 87 -18.08 -21.99 -29.88
N THR A 88 -17.94 -20.87 -29.18
CA THR A 88 -19.00 -19.86 -29.09
C THR A 88 -18.56 -18.65 -29.89
N LYS A 89 -19.28 -18.44 -30.99
CA LYS A 89 -19.10 -17.34 -31.94
C LYS A 89 -19.28 -16.00 -31.22
N LEU A 90 -18.28 -15.13 -31.31
CA LEU A 90 -18.38 -13.73 -30.92
C LEU A 90 -19.34 -13.03 -31.89
N HIS A 91 -20.52 -12.63 -31.43
CA HIS A 91 -21.33 -11.64 -32.14
C HIS A 91 -20.74 -10.26 -31.81
N GLN A 92 -20.08 -9.65 -32.80
CA GLN A 92 -19.68 -8.26 -32.76
C GLN A 92 -20.92 -7.41 -33.05
N ASN A 93 -21.13 -6.38 -32.20
CA ASN A 93 -21.79 -5.09 -32.46
C ASN A 93 -22.71 -4.70 -31.30
N THR A 94 -22.20 -3.84 -30.42
CA THR A 94 -23.04 -3.00 -29.58
C THR A 94 -22.33 -1.66 -29.43
N ASP A 95 -22.94 -0.62 -29.97
CA ASP A 95 -22.33 0.68 -30.14
C ASP A 95 -21.90 1.30 -28.80
N SER A 96 -20.66 1.78 -28.75
CA SER A 96 -19.98 2.37 -27.59
C SER A 96 -20.79 3.50 -26.90
N GLU A 97 -21.71 4.14 -27.61
CA GLU A 97 -22.57 5.20 -27.08
C GLU A 97 -23.71 4.69 -26.21
N THR A 98 -24.34 3.57 -26.55
CA THR A 98 -25.46 3.01 -25.76
C THR A 98 -24.97 2.43 -24.44
N LEU A 99 -23.77 1.82 -24.44
CA LEU A 99 -23.12 1.40 -23.19
C LEU A 99 -22.73 2.60 -22.31
N LYS A 100 -22.28 3.71 -22.90
CA LYS A 100 -21.96 4.93 -22.14
C LYS A 100 -23.20 5.61 -21.58
N SER A 101 -24.34 5.58 -22.29
CA SER A 101 -25.60 6.17 -21.81
C SER A 101 -26.17 5.36 -20.65
N VAL A 102 -26.21 4.02 -20.77
CA VAL A 102 -26.65 3.12 -19.69
C VAL A 102 -25.77 3.26 -18.44
N ILE A 103 -24.44 3.36 -18.61
CA ILE A 103 -23.53 3.57 -17.47
C ILE A 103 -23.79 4.93 -16.81
N ARG A 104 -24.06 5.99 -17.58
CA ARG A 104 -24.38 7.32 -17.00
C ARG A 104 -25.70 7.31 -16.25
N GLU A 105 -26.71 6.63 -16.77
CA GLU A 105 -28.04 6.53 -16.18
C GLU A 105 -28.02 5.73 -14.87
N VAL A 106 -27.35 4.58 -14.85
CA VAL A 106 -27.12 3.78 -13.64
C VAL A 106 -26.28 4.54 -12.61
N VAL A 107 -25.31 5.35 -13.05
CA VAL A 107 -24.48 6.17 -12.14
C VAL A 107 -25.28 7.31 -11.51
N LEU A 108 -26.33 7.84 -12.16
CA LEU A 108 -27.16 8.89 -11.60
C LEU A 108 -28.19 8.35 -10.59
N GLU A 109 -28.74 7.15 -10.80
CA GLU A 109 -29.68 6.53 -9.85
C GLU A 109 -28.97 6.03 -8.57
N VAL A 110 -27.72 5.55 -8.67
CA VAL A 110 -27.01 4.95 -7.52
C VAL A 110 -26.28 6.00 -6.66
N VAL A 111 -26.06 7.22 -7.15
CA VAL A 111 -25.27 8.26 -6.44
C VAL A 111 -26.17 9.31 -5.75
N GLY A 112 -27.43 8.96 -5.48
CA GLY A 112 -28.36 9.77 -4.68
C GLY A 112 -28.06 9.85 -3.19
N ASP A 113 -27.17 9.01 -2.66
CA ASP A 113 -26.79 9.04 -1.24
C ASP A 113 -25.30 9.34 -1.07
N SER A 114 -25.04 10.50 -0.47
CA SER A 114 -23.72 10.98 -0.08
C SER A 114 -22.89 9.94 0.69
N ILE A 115 -21.90 9.34 0.03
CA ILE A 115 -20.86 8.54 0.70
C ILE A 115 -19.90 9.51 1.41
N GLN A 116 -20.33 10.09 2.52
CA GLN A 116 -19.43 10.72 3.47
C GLN A 116 -18.74 9.59 4.25
N PRO A 117 -17.40 9.45 4.21
CA PRO A 117 -16.72 8.43 4.97
C PRO A 117 -16.94 8.69 6.48
N LYS A 118 -17.71 7.83 7.15
CA LYS A 118 -17.91 7.87 8.61
C LYS A 118 -16.55 7.90 9.32
N GLN A 119 -16.16 9.08 9.80
CA GLN A 119 -14.88 9.29 10.47
C GLN A 119 -14.93 8.62 11.84
N LYS A 120 -14.12 7.56 12.03
CA LYS A 120 -13.89 6.99 13.37
C LYS A 120 -13.24 8.05 14.27
N PRO A 121 -13.52 8.07 15.59
CA PRO A 121 -12.80 8.93 16.51
C PRO A 121 -11.30 8.64 16.36
N SER A 122 -10.52 9.65 15.99
CA SER A 122 -9.10 9.50 15.70
C SER A 122 -8.28 10.29 16.70
N ILE A 123 -7.34 9.59 17.35
CA ILE A 123 -6.37 10.20 18.24
C ILE A 123 -5.35 11.01 17.43
N THR A 124 -4.72 11.98 18.08
CA THR A 124 -3.65 12.78 17.46
C THR A 124 -2.33 12.00 17.38
N ILE A 125 -1.40 12.47 16.58
CA ILE A 125 -0.04 11.90 16.51
C ILE A 125 0.64 11.93 17.90
N LYS A 126 0.45 13.01 18.67
CA LYS A 126 0.95 13.14 20.05
C LYS A 126 0.38 12.04 20.96
N GLU A 127 -0.94 11.93 21.00
CA GLU A 127 -1.64 10.97 21.85
C GLU A 127 -1.24 9.52 21.49
N LEU A 128 -1.08 9.21 20.20
CA LEU A 128 -0.58 7.90 19.76
C LEU A 128 0.83 7.64 20.30
N PHE A 129 1.74 8.62 20.17
CA PHE A 129 3.12 8.45 20.62
C PHE A 129 3.21 8.26 22.14
N GLU A 130 2.45 9.04 22.90
CA GLU A 130 2.37 8.93 24.36
C GLU A 130 1.84 7.56 24.79
N ARG A 131 0.74 7.08 24.19
CA ARG A 131 0.21 5.73 24.44
C ARG A 131 1.22 4.63 24.09
N TYR A 132 1.92 4.78 22.96
CA TYR A 132 2.95 3.81 22.55
C TYR A 132 4.14 3.79 23.51
N MET A 133 4.56 4.95 24.04
CA MET A 133 5.65 5.03 25.03
C MET A 133 5.22 4.55 26.42
N ALA A 134 3.97 4.74 26.80
CA ALA A 134 3.41 4.34 28.09
C ALA A 134 3.08 2.83 28.19
N ASP A 135 3.22 2.07 27.11
CA ASP A 135 2.94 0.62 27.10
C ASP A 135 3.86 -0.15 28.06
N PRO A 136 3.34 -0.71 29.17
CA PRO A 136 4.13 -1.40 30.18
C PRO A 136 4.60 -2.78 29.71
N ALA A 137 4.02 -3.35 28.65
CA ALA A 137 4.42 -4.66 28.13
C ALA A 137 5.74 -4.61 27.34
N ALA A 138 6.24 -3.41 27.04
CA ALA A 138 7.41 -3.22 26.18
C ALA A 138 8.63 -2.70 26.97
N ASN A 139 9.61 -3.59 27.17
CA ASN A 139 10.91 -3.23 27.75
C ASN A 139 11.78 -2.51 26.71
N ARG A 140 12.16 -1.26 26.99
CA ARG A 140 12.95 -0.42 26.08
C ARG A 140 14.19 0.08 26.80
N THR A 141 15.35 0.01 26.13
CA THR A 141 16.58 0.62 26.66
C THR A 141 16.52 2.15 26.50
N PRO A 142 17.31 2.92 27.29
CA PRO A 142 17.38 4.38 27.14
C PRO A 142 17.73 4.83 25.73
N LYS A 143 18.61 4.08 25.04
CA LYS A 143 19.00 4.33 23.65
C LYS A 143 17.81 4.18 22.69
N THR A 144 16.98 3.16 22.89
CA THR A 144 15.76 2.94 22.09
C THR A 144 14.74 4.07 22.30
N ILE A 145 14.55 4.49 23.56
CA ILE A 145 13.65 5.61 23.89
C ILE A 145 14.11 6.88 23.17
N GLN A 146 15.40 7.19 23.22
CA GLN A 146 15.97 8.35 22.54
C GLN A 146 15.79 8.28 21.01
N SER A 147 15.97 7.09 20.41
CA SER A 147 15.72 6.89 18.98
C SER A 147 14.26 7.17 18.61
N TYR A 148 13.31 6.70 19.41
CA TYR A 148 11.88 6.94 19.19
C TYR A 148 11.51 8.41 19.35
N GLN A 149 12.07 9.10 20.34
CA GLN A 149 11.88 10.54 20.53
C GLN A 149 12.41 11.34 19.33
N THR A 150 13.56 10.97 18.76
CA THR A 150 14.12 11.63 17.57
C THR A 150 13.18 11.51 16.37
N VAL A 151 12.64 10.31 16.11
CA VAL A 151 11.67 10.09 15.04
C VAL A 151 10.39 10.89 15.28
N TYR A 152 9.88 10.87 16.50
CA TYR A 152 8.68 11.62 16.88
C TYR A 152 8.85 13.12 16.69
N ASN A 153 9.99 13.69 17.09
CA ASN A 153 10.28 15.11 16.90
C ASN A 153 10.28 15.50 15.42
N GLY A 154 10.80 14.63 14.54
CA GLY A 154 10.70 14.81 13.09
C GLY A 154 9.27 14.79 12.58
N LEU A 155 8.46 13.83 13.02
CA LEU A 155 7.05 13.74 12.64
C LEU A 155 6.23 14.92 13.16
N LYS A 156 6.44 15.32 14.42
CA LYS A 156 5.81 16.49 15.05
C LYS A 156 6.10 17.76 14.25
N GLU A 157 7.34 17.94 13.79
CA GLU A 157 7.71 19.12 12.99
C GLU A 157 7.10 19.11 11.59
N LEU A 158 6.99 17.94 10.95
CA LEU A 158 6.53 17.82 9.56
C LEU A 158 5.00 17.76 9.42
N LEU A 159 4.32 17.10 10.35
CA LEU A 159 2.88 16.83 10.28
C LEU A 159 2.08 17.66 11.30
N GLY A 160 2.73 18.15 12.35
CA GLY A 160 2.08 18.77 13.50
C GLY A 160 1.65 17.75 14.55
N GLU A 161 1.80 18.12 15.83
CA GLU A 161 1.45 17.24 16.96
C GLU A 161 -0.05 16.96 17.08
N ASN A 162 -0.89 17.94 16.72
CA ASN A 162 -2.35 17.89 16.80
C ASN A 162 -3.00 17.24 15.57
N LYS A 163 -2.20 16.80 14.58
CA LYS A 163 -2.73 16.14 13.39
C LYS A 163 -3.42 14.84 13.80
N GLN A 164 -4.67 14.70 13.35
CA GLN A 164 -5.49 13.53 13.58
C GLN A 164 -5.08 12.38 12.66
N ILE A 165 -4.84 11.21 13.21
CA ILE A 165 -4.38 10.04 12.44
C ILE A 165 -5.43 9.60 11.40
N GLY A 166 -6.71 9.74 11.72
CA GLY A 166 -7.81 9.39 10.81
C GLY A 166 -7.85 10.25 9.55
N THR A 167 -7.24 11.44 9.59
CA THR A 167 -7.18 12.39 8.47
C THR A 167 -5.92 12.24 7.62
N LEU A 168 -4.99 11.38 8.03
CA LEU A 168 -3.68 11.24 7.42
C LEU A 168 -3.80 10.46 6.10
N CYS A 169 -3.58 11.14 4.98
CA CYS A 169 -3.71 10.56 3.65
C CYS A 169 -2.33 10.25 3.03
N ARG A 170 -2.35 9.72 1.80
CA ARG A 170 -1.12 9.31 1.11
C ARG A 170 -0.25 10.51 0.72
N ASP A 171 -0.84 11.68 0.56
CA ASP A 171 -0.10 12.87 0.13
C ASP A 171 0.74 13.45 1.26
N GLU A 172 0.28 13.43 2.52
CA GLU A 172 1.14 13.78 3.66
C GLU A 172 2.28 12.78 3.83
N CYS A 173 2.02 11.48 3.67
CA CYS A 173 3.08 10.47 3.69
C CYS A 173 4.12 10.71 2.58
N ARG A 174 3.69 11.08 1.38
CA ARG A 174 4.59 11.41 0.27
C ARG A 174 5.41 12.66 0.59
N MET A 175 4.78 13.71 1.13
CA MET A 175 5.46 14.95 1.54
C MET A 175 6.56 14.67 2.56
N VAL A 176 6.27 13.89 3.61
CA VAL A 176 7.26 13.50 4.63
C VAL A 176 8.44 12.76 3.98
N LEU A 177 8.15 11.77 3.12
CA LEU A 177 9.18 10.99 2.43
C LEU A 177 10.02 11.85 1.47
N GLU A 178 9.40 12.78 0.75
CA GLU A 178 10.10 13.70 -0.14
C GLU A 178 11.07 14.59 0.62
N ILE A 179 10.65 15.13 1.76
CA ILE A 179 11.50 15.96 2.60
C ILE A 179 12.69 15.14 3.09
N ILE A 180 12.43 14.01 3.75
CA ILE A 180 13.45 13.14 4.36
C ILE A 180 14.47 12.66 3.32
N ARG A 181 14.06 12.38 2.08
CA ARG A 181 14.93 11.88 1.01
C ARG A 181 16.11 12.79 0.70
N PHE A 182 15.98 14.11 0.91
CA PHE A 182 17.05 15.06 0.63
C PHE A 182 17.77 15.56 1.89
N VAL A 183 17.32 15.16 3.09
CA VAL A 183 17.93 15.64 4.33
C VAL A 183 19.28 14.94 4.54
N PRO A 184 20.37 15.69 4.75
CA PRO A 184 21.70 15.10 4.94
C PRO A 184 21.87 14.51 6.34
N ALA A 185 22.87 13.65 6.51
CA ALA A 185 23.21 13.12 7.83
C ALA A 185 23.57 14.25 8.81
N ASN A 186 23.15 14.08 10.07
CA ASN A 186 23.32 15.08 11.15
C ASN A 186 22.74 16.46 10.81
N ALA A 187 21.63 16.50 10.07
CA ALA A 187 21.01 17.72 9.56
C ALA A 187 20.80 18.82 10.61
N LYS A 188 20.24 18.48 11.78
CA LYS A 188 19.99 19.48 12.85
C LYS A 188 21.28 20.05 13.46
N LYS A 189 22.39 19.30 13.43
CA LYS A 189 23.72 19.81 13.83
C LYS A 189 24.29 20.76 12.77
N LYS A 190 24.14 20.42 11.48
CA LYS A 190 24.65 21.22 10.35
C LYS A 190 23.85 22.50 10.10
N PHE A 191 22.55 22.45 10.36
CA PHE A 191 21.62 23.55 10.10
C PHE A 191 20.85 23.89 11.37
N PRO A 192 21.52 24.48 12.37
CA PRO A 192 20.87 24.90 13.60
C PRO A 192 19.73 25.89 13.29
N LYS A 193 18.64 25.79 14.06
CA LYS A 193 17.42 26.62 13.94
C LYS A 193 16.63 26.48 12.62
N LYS A 194 17.01 25.61 11.70
CA LYS A 194 16.25 25.37 10.45
C LYS A 194 15.29 24.20 10.57
N THR A 195 14.17 24.29 9.84
CA THR A 195 13.20 23.20 9.75
C THR A 195 13.66 22.10 8.80
N TRP A 196 13.16 20.88 8.96
CA TRP A 196 13.45 19.75 8.06
C TRP A 196 13.11 20.09 6.60
N LYS A 197 12.01 20.81 6.38
CA LYS A 197 11.63 21.31 5.05
C LYS A 197 12.68 22.26 4.46
N GLN A 198 13.09 23.28 5.23
CA GLN A 198 14.13 24.22 4.79
C GLN A 198 15.47 23.53 4.54
N ILE A 199 15.84 22.58 5.40
CA ILE A 199 17.08 21.81 5.24
C ILE A 199 17.03 20.99 3.96
N SER A 200 15.91 20.31 3.69
CA SER A 200 15.68 19.54 2.47
C SER A 200 15.82 20.40 1.22
N GLU A 201 15.23 21.59 1.21
CA GLU A 201 15.34 22.55 0.09
C GLU A 201 16.77 23.06 -0.11
N ILE A 202 17.49 23.37 0.97
CA ILE A 202 18.90 23.79 0.91
C ILE A 202 19.78 22.64 0.39
N ALA A 203 19.57 21.42 0.90
CA ALA A 203 20.32 20.25 0.51
C ALA A 203 20.09 19.87 -0.95
N LYS A 204 18.84 19.97 -1.42
CA LYS A 204 18.47 19.78 -2.83
C LYS A 204 19.15 20.80 -3.74
N ARG A 205 19.13 22.09 -3.37
CA ARG A 205 19.82 23.16 -4.13
C ARG A 205 21.34 22.99 -4.17
N ARG A 206 21.93 22.54 -3.06
CA ARG A 206 23.39 22.35 -2.91
C ARG A 206 23.88 20.98 -3.39
N GLY A 207 23.00 20.10 -3.87
CA GLY A 207 23.36 18.74 -4.29
C GLY A 207 23.98 17.89 -3.17
N MET A 208 23.58 18.10 -1.91
CA MET A 208 24.19 17.41 -0.77
C MET A 208 23.81 15.93 -0.75
N LYS A 209 24.75 15.08 -0.31
CA LYS A 209 24.48 13.65 -0.14
C LYS A 209 23.44 13.43 0.97
N PRO A 210 22.31 12.77 0.69
CA PRO A 210 21.29 12.51 1.69
C PRO A 210 21.76 11.48 2.72
N MET A 211 21.11 11.46 3.89
CA MET A 211 21.36 10.43 4.88
C MET A 211 20.96 9.04 4.35
N ALA A 212 21.57 7.98 4.89
CA ALA A 212 21.14 6.64 4.52
C ALA A 212 19.72 6.36 5.08
N PRO A 213 18.92 5.50 4.42
CA PRO A 213 17.50 5.31 4.74
C PRO A 213 17.21 4.84 6.18
N LEU A 214 18.22 4.29 6.86
CA LEU A 214 18.13 3.77 8.23
C LEU A 214 18.66 4.77 9.28
N THR A 215 19.15 5.93 8.87
CA THR A 215 19.99 6.81 9.70
C THR A 215 19.22 7.92 10.42
N ILE A 216 17.88 7.96 10.34
CA ILE A 216 17.09 8.87 11.20
C ILE A 216 17.27 8.53 12.71
N ASN A 217 17.85 7.35 13.01
CA ASN A 217 18.04 6.80 14.35
C ASN A 217 19.44 7.01 14.97
N GLN A 218 20.26 7.98 14.53
CA GLN A 218 21.61 8.21 15.07
C GLN A 218 21.88 9.68 15.38
#